data_AF-A0A0G1MG30-F1
#
_entry.id   AF-A0A0G1MG30-F1
#
_cell.length_a   1.000
_cell.length_b   1.000
_cell.length_c   1.000
_cell.angle_alpha   90.00
_cell.angle_beta   90.00
_cell.angle_gamma   90.00
#
_symmetry.space_group_name_H-M   'P 1'
#
loop_
_entity.id
_entity.type
_entity.pdbx_description
1 polymer ?
#
loop_
_entity_poly.entity_id
_entity_poly.type
_entity_poly.pdbx_seq_one_letter_code
_entity_poly.pdbx_strand_id
1 'polypeptide(L)'
;MEKEKSIYEGVIMVRGKGVGFVSLPDHKEDIVIPTESLAFALDGDVVEIELLKEVSGKRREGKVLRVLDVRHTEFIGVIQKKADVYRLLPDNRRIHIRPVL
;
A
#
# COMPACT_ATOMS: atom_id res chain seq x y z
N MET A 1 2.56 12.83 26.33
CA MET A 1 2.78 11.37 26.29
C MET A 1 2.66 10.96 24.83
N GLU A 2 3.79 10.81 24.15
CA GLU A 2 3.83 10.19 22.83
C GLU A 2 3.37 8.75 23.02
N LYS A 3 2.25 8.37 22.39
CA LYS A 3 1.87 6.96 22.33
C LYS A 3 2.99 6.24 21.60
N GLU A 4 3.54 5.17 22.19
CA GLU A 4 4.45 4.27 21.50
C GLU A 4 3.84 3.92 20.14
N LYS A 5 4.49 4.38 19.07
CA LYS A 5 4.07 4.02 17.72
C LYS A 5 4.37 2.54 17.55
N SER A 6 3.34 1.72 17.47
CA SER A 6 3.49 0.31 17.14
C SER A 6 3.78 0.21 15.64
N ILE A 7 5.07 0.28 15.32
CA ILE A 7 5.62 0.17 13.98
C ILE A 7 5.96 -1.28 13.71
N TYR A 8 5.56 -1.79 12.55
CA TYR A 8 5.81 -3.16 12.12
C TYR A 8 6.29 -3.21 10.68
N GLU A 9 7.02 -4.25 10.36
CA GLU A 9 7.44 -4.57 9.01
C GLU A 9 6.68 -5.79 8.50
N GLY A 10 6.32 -5.77 7.21
CA GLY A 10 5.72 -6.94 6.57
C GLY A 10 5.56 -6.76 5.07
N VAL A 11 5.20 -7.87 4.40
CA VAL A 11 4.90 -7.86 2.97
C VAL A 11 3.45 -7.41 2.77
N ILE A 12 3.24 -6.39 1.94
CA ILE A 12 1.90 -5.91 1.64
C ILE A 12 1.28 -6.72 0.50
N MET A 13 0.01 -7.11 0.67
CA MET A 13 -0.80 -7.70 -0.39
C MET A 13 -1.85 -6.69 -0.82
N VAL A 14 -1.79 -6.23 -2.07
CA VAL A 14 -2.76 -5.26 -2.59
C VAL A 14 -3.80 -5.99 -3.43
N ARG A 15 -5.07 -5.83 -3.07
CA ARG A 15 -6.22 -6.45 -3.74
C ARG A 15 -7.13 -5.40 -4.37
N GLY A 16 -7.85 -5.83 -5.41
CA GLY A 16 -8.84 -5.01 -6.10
C GLY A 16 -8.23 -3.73 -6.65
N LYS A 17 -8.86 -2.59 -6.36
CA LYS A 17 -8.45 -1.25 -6.81
C LYS A 17 -7.51 -0.52 -5.84
N GLY A 18 -7.00 -1.18 -4.79
CA GLY A 18 -6.04 -0.56 -3.88
C GLY A 18 -6.34 -0.76 -2.39
N VAL A 19 -6.89 -1.89 -1.95
CA VAL A 19 -6.93 -2.18 -0.49
C VAL A 19 -5.75 -3.08 -0.17
N GLY A 20 -4.91 -2.66 0.78
CA GLY A 20 -3.75 -3.40 1.23
C GLY A 20 -4.06 -4.28 2.44
N PHE A 21 -3.30 -5.36 2.57
CA PHE A 21 -3.34 -6.26 3.72
C PHE A 21 -1.90 -6.61 4.10
N VAL A 22 -1.58 -6.54 5.39
CA VAL A 22 -0.28 -6.97 5.93
C VAL A 22 -0.52 -7.99 7.03
N SER A 23 -0.01 -9.20 6.86
CA SER A 23 -0.06 -10.24 7.89
C SER A 23 1.13 -10.06 8.84
N LEU A 24 0.87 -9.99 10.14
CA LEU A 24 1.91 -9.91 11.18
C LEU A 24 1.90 -11.20 12.01
N PRO A 25 3.05 -11.78 12.39
CA PRO A 25 3.11 -13.05 13.13
C PRO A 25 2.31 -13.06 14.43
N ASP A 26 2.32 -11.94 15.16
CA ASP A 26 1.65 -11.82 16.46
C ASP A 26 0.17 -11.42 16.36
N HIS A 27 -0.36 -11.27 15.15
CA HIS A 27 -1.73 -10.83 14.91
C HIS A 27 -2.52 -11.92 14.21
N LYS A 28 -3.66 -12.30 14.80
CA LYS A 28 -4.54 -13.35 14.24
C LYS A 28 -5.23 -12.92 12.93
N GLU A 29 -5.41 -11.62 12.75
CA GLU A 29 -6.04 -11.04 11.57
C GLU A 29 -5.06 -10.12 10.84
N ASP A 30 -5.20 -10.07 9.51
CA ASP A 30 -4.43 -9.15 8.69
C ASP A 30 -4.76 -7.70 9.05
N ILE A 31 -3.72 -6.87 9.06
CA ILE A 31 -3.86 -5.42 9.17
C ILE A 31 -4.36 -4.88 7.85
N VAL A 32 -5.51 -4.22 7.87
CA VAL A 32 -6.09 -3.59 6.68
C VAL A 32 -5.42 -2.23 6.46
N ILE A 33 -4.93 -2.01 5.25
CA ILE A 33 -4.38 -0.72 4.83
C ILE A 33 -5.36 -0.09 3.83
N PRO A 34 -6.09 0.98 4.23
CA PRO A 34 -6.95 1.73 3.32
C PRO A 34 -6.17 2.28 2.11
N THR A 35 -6.86 2.50 1.00
CA THR A 35 -6.24 2.94 -0.26
C THR A 35 -5.49 4.26 -0.11
N GLU A 36 -6.05 5.20 0.63
CA GLU A 36 -5.44 6.49 0.98
C GLU A 36 -4.19 6.35 1.87
N SER A 37 -4.00 5.21 2.51
CA SER A 37 -2.91 4.90 3.43
C SER A 37 -1.88 3.92 2.85
N LEU A 38 -2.01 3.53 1.59
CA LEU A 38 -1.02 2.72 0.86
C LEU A 38 0.24 3.50 0.47
N ALA A 39 0.16 4.84 0.43
CA ALA A 39 1.17 5.70 -0.15
C ALA A 39 1.52 5.25 -1.59
N PHE A 40 2.74 4.73 -1.82
CA PHE A 40 3.19 4.20 -3.10
C PHE A 40 3.44 2.69 -3.08
N ALA A 41 3.08 2.00 -1.99
CA ALA A 41 3.37 0.58 -1.82
C ALA A 41 2.55 -0.29 -2.78
N LEU A 42 3.23 -1.09 -3.58
CA LEU A 42 2.63 -1.99 -4.56
C LEU A 42 2.51 -3.42 -3.99
N ASP A 43 1.72 -4.24 -4.69
CA ASP A 43 1.52 -5.65 -4.32
C ASP A 43 2.88 -6.36 -4.14
N GLY A 44 3.12 -6.96 -2.99
CA GLY A 44 4.32 -7.72 -2.68
C GLY A 44 5.54 -6.90 -2.26
N ASP A 45 5.45 -5.57 -2.13
CA ASP A 45 6.51 -4.76 -1.54
C ASP A 45 6.68 -5.07 -0.03
N VAL A 46 7.89 -4.87 0.49
CA VAL A 46 8.15 -4.89 1.95
C VAL A 46 7.94 -3.47 2.47
N VAL A 47 7.06 -3.33 3.45
CA VAL A 47 6.64 -2.02 3.96
C VAL A 47 6.83 -1.92 5.47
N GLU A 48 7.12 -0.69 5.92
CA GLU A 48 6.99 -0.30 7.32
C GLU A 48 5.61 0.32 7.54
N ILE A 49 4.83 -0.21 8.46
CA ILE A 49 3.46 0.25 8.78
C ILE A 49 3.34 0.73 10.23
N GLU A 50 2.49 1.72 10.45
CA GLU A 50 2.04 2.15 11.79
C GLU A 50 0.60 1.68 11.99
N LEU A 51 0.34 0.97 13.09
CA LEU A 51 -1.04 0.59 13.45
C LEU A 51 -1.85 1.81 13.89
N LEU A 52 -3.04 1.95 13.34
CA LEU A 52 -4.00 2.96 13.77
C LEU A 52 -4.67 2.55 15.08
N LYS A 53 -5.43 3.50 15.66
CA LYS A 53 -6.20 3.24 16.87
C LYS A 53 -7.20 2.12 16.62
N GLU A 54 -7.28 1.21 17.56
CA GLU A 54 -8.29 0.15 17.52
C GLU A 54 -9.69 0.74 17.60
N VAL A 55 -10.59 0.24 16.73
CA VAL A 55 -12.01 0.59 16.75
C VAL A 55 -12.77 -0.70 17.02
N SER A 56 -13.54 -0.70 18.12
CA SER A 56 -14.31 -1.88 18.53
C SER A 56 -15.24 -2.35 17.40
N GLY A 57 -15.19 -3.65 17.11
CA GLY A 57 -16.00 -4.29 16.05
C GLY A 57 -15.47 -4.10 14.62
N LYS A 58 -14.31 -3.45 14.43
CA LYS A 58 -13.63 -3.36 13.13
C LYS A 58 -12.32 -4.12 13.14
N ARG A 59 -11.89 -4.57 11.95
CA ARG A 59 -10.55 -5.11 11.76
C ARG A 59 -9.50 -4.05 12.09
N ARG A 60 -8.32 -4.50 12.50
CA ARG A 60 -7.21 -3.59 12.79
C ARG A 60 -6.76 -2.89 11.51
N GLU A 61 -6.73 -1.57 11.54
CA GLU A 61 -6.27 -0.75 10.42
C GLU A 61 -4.84 -0.25 10.67
N GLY A 62 -4.11 0.00 9.58
CA GLY A 62 -2.77 0.56 9.59
C GLY A 62 -2.55 1.51 8.42
N LYS A 63 -1.41 2.20 8.45
CA LYS A 63 -0.94 3.02 7.33
C LYS A 63 0.52 2.73 7.01
N VAL A 64 0.87 2.82 5.72
CA VAL A 64 2.27 2.70 5.28
C VAL A 64 3.03 3.97 5.64
N LEU A 65 4.16 3.83 6.32
CA LEU A 65 5.11 4.90 6.58
C LEU A 65 6.11 5.03 5.44
N ARG A 66 6.67 3.91 4.98
CA ARG A 66 7.59 3.84 3.83
C ARG A 66 7.67 2.43 3.25
N VAL A 67 8.15 2.36 2.01
CA VAL A 67 8.52 1.10 1.35
C VAL A 67 10.00 0.83 1.63
N LEU A 68 10.31 -0.35 2.15
CA LEU A 68 11.67 -0.78 2.49
C LEU A 68 12.31 -1.54 1.34
N ASP A 69 11.54 -2.40 0.66
CA ASP A 69 11.98 -3.15 -0.52
C ASP A 69 10.87 -3.14 -1.58
N VAL A 70 11.25 -2.76 -2.80
CA VAL A 70 10.34 -2.62 -3.94
C VAL A 70 10.38 -3.88 -4.80
N ARG A 71 9.21 -4.49 -5.01
CA ARG A 71 9.10 -5.72 -5.81
C ARG A 71 8.94 -5.45 -7.30
N HIS A 72 8.38 -4.29 -7.66
CA HIS A 72 8.07 -3.91 -9.02
C HIS A 72 9.01 -2.81 -9.51
N THR A 73 9.93 -3.16 -10.40
CA THR A 73 10.90 -2.23 -11.00
C THR A 73 10.59 -1.86 -12.45
N GLU A 74 9.75 -2.65 -13.13
CA GLU A 74 9.38 -2.48 -14.52
C GLU A 74 7.85 -2.43 -14.68
N PHE A 75 7.38 -1.54 -15.54
CA PHE A 75 5.96 -1.32 -15.78
C PHE A 75 5.65 -1.37 -17.28
N ILE A 76 4.68 -2.19 -17.66
CA ILE A 76 4.16 -2.29 -19.04
C ILE A 76 2.77 -1.66 -19.07
N GLY A 77 2.50 -0.85 -20.10
CA GLY A 77 1.21 -0.21 -20.25
C GLY A 77 1.16 0.79 -21.40
N VAL A 78 0.03 1.52 -21.46
CA VAL A 78 -0.24 2.51 -22.50
C VAL A 78 0.06 3.91 -21.99
N ILE A 79 0.82 4.70 -22.75
CA ILE A 79 1.03 6.12 -22.47
C ILE A 79 -0.18 6.91 -22.96
N GLN A 80 -0.84 7.62 -22.05
CA GLN A 80 -1.92 8.54 -22.37
C GLN A 80 -1.46 9.99 -22.18
N LYS A 81 -1.60 10.80 -23.24
CA LYS A 81 -1.41 12.25 -23.17
C LYS A 81 -2.72 12.94 -22.82
N LYS A 82 -2.70 13.82 -21.82
CA LYS A 82 -3.81 14.74 -21.52
C LYS A 82 -3.24 16.13 -21.23
N ALA A 83 -3.58 17.10 -22.09
CA ALA A 83 -2.88 18.39 -22.16
C ALA A 83 -1.36 18.15 -22.35
N ASP A 84 -0.52 18.80 -21.54
CA ASP A 84 0.95 18.64 -21.59
C ASP A 84 1.50 17.63 -20.57
N VAL A 85 0.62 16.74 -20.05
CA VAL A 85 1.00 15.72 -19.08
C VAL A 85 0.85 14.33 -19.71
N TYR A 86 1.90 13.51 -19.61
CA TYR A 86 1.87 12.11 -20.00
C TYR A 86 1.64 11.23 -18.76
N ARG A 87 0.81 10.21 -18.88
CA ARG A 87 0.54 9.25 -17.80
C ARG A 87 0.68 7.85 -18.34
N LEU A 88 1.32 6.98 -17.57
CA LEU A 88 1.31 5.55 -17.83
C LEU A 88 0.01 4.94 -17.27
N LEU A 89 -0.69 4.18 -18.10
CA LEU A 89 -1.80 3.30 -17.71
C LEU A 89 -1.24 1.87 -17.65
N PRO A 90 -0.87 1.35 -16.47
CA PRO A 90 -0.27 0.02 -16.36
C PRO A 90 -1.28 -1.08 -16.71
N ASP A 91 -0.82 -2.13 -17.40
CA ASP A 91 -1.64 -3.30 -17.74
C ASP A 91 -1.95 -4.15 -16.51
N ASN A 92 -1.04 -4.16 -15.52
CA ASN A 92 -1.28 -4.83 -14.24
C ASN A 92 -2.29 -4.04 -13.40
N ARG A 93 -3.52 -4.58 -13.33
CA ARG A 93 -4.67 -3.96 -12.63
C ARG A 93 -4.51 -3.82 -11.11
N ARG A 94 -3.47 -4.41 -10.50
CA ARG A 94 -3.16 -4.25 -9.07
C ARG A 94 -2.34 -2.98 -8.78
N ILE A 95 -1.81 -2.34 -9.82
CA ILE A 95 -1.12 -1.06 -9.68
C ILE A 95 -2.18 0.03 -9.53
N HIS A 96 -2.33 0.51 -8.30
CA HIS A 96 -3.32 1.52 -7.93
C HIS A 96 -2.82 2.96 -8.17
N ILE A 97 -1.51 3.12 -8.41
CA ILE A 97 -0.90 4.42 -8.76
C ILE A 97 -0.93 4.64 -10.28
N ARG A 98 -0.91 5.91 -10.69
CA ARG A 98 -0.79 6.31 -12.10
C ARG A 98 0.44 7.19 -12.25
N PRO A 99 1.59 6.61 -12.64
CA PRO A 99 2.81 7.37 -12.82
C PRO A 99 2.64 8.46 -13.88
N VAL A 100 3.10 9.66 -13.57
CA VAL A 100 3.24 10.77 -14.52
C VAL A 100 4.64 10.68 -15.14
N LEU A 101 4.72 10.86 -16.46
CA LEU A 101 5.96 10.89 -17.23
C LEU A 101 6.29 12.33 -17.65
#